data_AF-A0A9D7F3R0-F1
#
_entry.id   AF-A0A9D7F3R0-F1
#
_cell.length_a   1.000
_cell.length_b   1.000
_cell.length_c   1.000
_cell.angle_alpha   90.00
_cell.angle_beta   90.00
_cell.angle_gamma   90.00
#
_symmetry.space_group_name_H-M   'P 1'
#
loop_
_entity.id
_entity.type
_entity.pdbx_description
1 polymer ?
#
loop_
_entity_poly.entity_id
_entity_poly.type
_entity_poly.pdbx_seq_one_letter_code
_entity_poly.pdbx_strand_id
1 'polypeptide(L)'
;MKIRNLSGCTLEENKTRWLLKCAAEGASEFEIISGKTSTRVLVLDKALALKAWRVGTEGKERLFFSEATVLEQEDGLAMHSLGKNEFDLYVYPKAVGDLIMIGGKMVPIPGESTFSGYRFTLPKVEVPVQSYFIGERKLVLKLPEQIPGGLNDLHLMLDYTGDTAMGFIDGELVLDEFYKGMPWQIGLRKFYPAAGGKELVFYLRPLHKNATFLPDLDPEDVPDFGKSDQVLEVKGLEFVPEYFCVIKY
;
A
#
# COMPACT_ATOMS: atom_id res chain seq x y z
N MET A 1 -15.02 30.79 -25.68
CA MET A 1 -14.89 29.77 -24.63
C MET A 1 -15.85 30.12 -23.50
N LYS A 2 -16.23 29.19 -22.60
CA LYS A 2 -16.95 29.46 -21.33
C LYS A 2 -16.48 28.45 -20.26
N ILE A 3 -16.46 28.82 -18.99
CA ILE A 3 -16.23 27.89 -17.87
C ILE A 3 -17.50 27.83 -17.00
N ARG A 4 -17.96 26.63 -16.64
CA ARG A 4 -19.17 26.40 -15.84
C ARG A 4 -19.00 25.21 -14.91
N ASN A 5 -20.04 24.91 -14.11
CA ASN A 5 -20.11 23.76 -13.21
C ASN A 5 -18.91 23.70 -12.24
N LEU A 6 -18.58 24.85 -11.64
CA LEU A 6 -17.48 24.98 -10.69
C LEU A 6 -17.82 24.24 -9.39
N SER A 7 -17.00 23.26 -9.03
CA SER A 7 -16.99 22.57 -7.73
C SER A 7 -15.58 22.66 -7.14
N GLY A 8 -15.46 23.04 -5.87
CA GLY A 8 -14.15 23.19 -5.21
C GLY A 8 -13.24 24.28 -5.79
N CYS A 9 -13.73 25.13 -6.70
CA CYS A 9 -12.93 26.15 -7.36
C CYS A 9 -13.70 27.45 -7.59
N THR A 10 -12.96 28.54 -7.79
CA THR A 10 -13.49 29.88 -8.12
C THR A 10 -12.88 30.39 -9.42
N LEU A 11 -13.64 31.22 -10.14
CA LEU A 11 -13.23 31.81 -11.41
C LEU A 11 -13.14 33.32 -11.28
N GLU A 12 -11.96 33.87 -11.56
CA GLU A 12 -11.74 35.31 -11.73
C GLU A 12 -11.49 35.61 -13.21
N GLU A 13 -12.30 36.48 -13.80
CA GLU A 13 -12.18 36.88 -15.20
C GLU A 13 -11.77 38.35 -15.30
N ASN A 14 -10.81 38.64 -16.19
CA ASN A 14 -10.51 40.00 -16.63
C ASN A 14 -10.48 40.07 -18.16
N LYS A 15 -10.22 41.25 -18.73
CA LYS A 15 -10.28 41.49 -20.18
C LYS A 15 -9.30 40.64 -21.02
N THR A 16 -8.28 40.02 -20.41
CA THR A 16 -7.21 39.30 -21.14
C THR A 16 -7.02 37.86 -20.69
N ARG A 17 -7.54 37.45 -19.52
CA ARG A 17 -7.35 36.11 -18.99
C ARG A 17 -8.47 35.68 -18.05
N TRP A 18 -8.55 34.37 -17.89
CA TRP A 18 -9.27 33.72 -16.80
C TRP A 18 -8.28 33.11 -15.83
N LEU A 19 -8.54 33.28 -14.55
CA LEU A 19 -7.79 32.67 -13.46
C LEU A 19 -8.74 31.75 -12.70
N LEU A 20 -8.48 30.45 -12.79
CA LEU A 20 -9.18 29.46 -11.98
C LEU A 20 -8.36 29.17 -10.73
N LYS A 21 -8.97 29.35 -9.55
CA LYS A 21 -8.37 29.02 -8.26
C LYS A 21 -9.05 27.77 -7.72
N CYS A 22 -8.35 26.65 -7.76
CA CYS A 22 -8.78 25.38 -7.18
C CYS A 22 -8.49 25.33 -5.67
N ALA A 23 -9.23 24.49 -4.96
CA ALA A 23 -8.95 24.19 -3.56
C ALA A 23 -7.53 23.61 -3.41
N ALA A 24 -6.87 23.92 -2.30
CA ALA A 24 -5.53 23.41 -2.00
C ALA A 24 -5.54 21.91 -1.65
N GLU A 25 -6.65 21.41 -1.13
CA GLU A 25 -6.86 20.03 -0.70
C GLU A 25 -8.09 19.43 -1.37
N GLY A 26 -8.07 18.11 -1.59
CA GLY A 26 -9.14 17.35 -2.20
C GLY A 26 -9.21 17.49 -3.72
N ALA A 27 -10.42 17.72 -4.22
CA ALA A 27 -10.70 17.75 -5.65
C ALA A 27 -11.48 19.00 -6.04
N SER A 28 -11.14 19.56 -7.20
CA SER A 28 -11.92 20.59 -7.88
C SER A 28 -12.37 20.07 -9.23
N GLU A 29 -13.59 20.40 -9.62
CA GLU A 29 -14.14 20.04 -10.93
C GLU A 29 -14.72 21.28 -11.61
N PHE A 30 -14.53 21.36 -12.92
CA PHE A 30 -15.16 22.38 -13.75
C PHE A 30 -15.29 21.90 -15.20
N GLU A 31 -16.10 22.60 -15.97
CA GLU A 31 -16.32 22.30 -17.38
C GLU A 31 -15.89 23.47 -18.26
N ILE A 32 -15.03 23.19 -19.24
CA ILE A 32 -14.60 24.14 -20.27
C ILE A 32 -15.41 23.87 -21.54
N ILE A 33 -16.10 24.89 -22.04
CA ILE A 33 -16.88 24.83 -23.28
C ILE A 33 -16.20 25.68 -24.34
N SER A 34 -15.81 25.07 -25.46
CA SER A 34 -15.23 25.74 -26.61
C SER A 34 -15.97 25.34 -27.89
N GLY A 35 -16.78 26.26 -28.43
CA GLY A 35 -17.65 25.97 -29.58
C GLY A 35 -18.70 24.93 -29.23
N LYS A 36 -18.66 23.78 -29.90
CA LYS A 36 -19.53 22.62 -29.64
C LYS A 36 -18.92 21.59 -28.69
N THR A 37 -17.65 21.76 -28.32
CA THR A 37 -16.92 20.81 -27.47
C THR A 37 -17.08 21.22 -26.01
N SER A 38 -17.42 20.24 -25.18
CA SER A 38 -17.44 20.36 -23.72
C SER A 38 -16.38 19.43 -23.13
N THR A 39 -15.53 19.94 -22.26
CA THR A 39 -14.45 19.19 -21.62
C THR A 39 -14.56 19.36 -20.12
N ARG A 40 -14.73 18.24 -19.41
CA ARG A 40 -14.71 18.20 -17.96
C ARG A 40 -13.27 18.08 -17.48
N VAL A 41 -12.90 18.89 -16.50
CA VAL A 41 -11.55 18.94 -15.93
C VAL A 41 -11.65 18.66 -14.44
N LEU A 42 -10.96 17.61 -14.01
CA LEU A 42 -10.78 17.25 -12.61
C LEU A 42 -9.36 17.65 -12.19
N VAL A 43 -9.24 18.44 -11.15
CA VAL A 43 -7.97 18.82 -10.51
C VAL A 43 -7.92 18.17 -9.14
N LEU A 44 -6.82 17.48 -8.87
CA LEU A 44 -6.60 16.73 -7.65
C LEU A 44 -5.40 17.30 -6.91
N ASP A 45 -5.47 17.31 -5.58
CA ASP A 45 -4.25 17.49 -4.79
C ASP A 45 -3.30 16.30 -4.99
N LYS A 46 -2.04 16.50 -4.58
CA LYS A 46 -0.99 15.47 -4.74
C LYS A 46 -1.34 14.18 -3.97
N ALA A 47 -1.94 14.30 -2.79
CA ALA A 47 -2.20 13.17 -1.92
C ALA A 47 -3.23 12.22 -2.55
N LEU A 48 -4.31 12.77 -3.12
CA LEU A 48 -5.36 12.03 -3.80
C LEU A 48 -4.88 11.51 -5.17
N ALA A 49 -4.10 12.31 -5.91
CA ALA A 49 -3.53 11.89 -7.20
C ALA A 49 -2.61 10.66 -7.07
N LEU A 50 -1.83 10.55 -5.98
CA LEU A 50 -0.97 9.39 -5.72
C LEU A 50 -1.72 8.09 -5.44
N LYS A 51 -3.03 8.19 -5.16
CA LYS A 51 -3.92 7.05 -4.88
C LYS A 51 -4.77 6.67 -6.09
N ALA A 52 -4.56 7.31 -7.23
CA ALA A 52 -5.41 7.21 -8.41
C ALA A 52 -5.07 6.00 -9.28
N TRP A 53 -6.09 5.24 -9.64
CA TRP A 53 -6.03 4.09 -10.53
C TRP A 53 -6.97 4.31 -11.69
N ARG A 54 -6.47 4.28 -12.93
CA ARG A 54 -7.30 4.31 -14.13
C ARG A 54 -7.62 2.88 -14.54
N VAL A 55 -8.91 2.55 -14.57
CA VAL A 55 -9.42 1.20 -14.87
C VAL A 55 -10.43 1.30 -16.00
N GLY A 56 -10.48 0.28 -16.86
CA GLY A 56 -11.46 0.17 -17.92
C GLY A 56 -10.84 0.33 -19.32
N THR A 57 -11.69 0.15 -20.32
CA THR A 57 -11.33 0.23 -21.73
C THR A 57 -11.54 1.63 -22.30
N GLU A 58 -10.91 1.90 -23.44
CA GLU A 58 -10.93 3.21 -24.10
C GLU A 58 -12.37 3.75 -24.27
N GLY A 59 -12.62 4.93 -23.69
CA GLY A 59 -13.92 5.60 -23.72
C GLY A 59 -14.90 5.18 -22.62
N LYS A 60 -14.54 4.25 -21.74
CA LYS A 60 -15.32 3.83 -20.56
C LYS A 60 -14.48 3.78 -19.29
N GLU A 61 -13.35 4.48 -19.28
CA GLU A 61 -12.45 4.49 -18.14
C GLU A 61 -13.08 5.18 -16.93
N ARG A 62 -12.71 4.69 -15.75
CA ARG A 62 -12.99 5.32 -14.48
C ARG A 62 -11.70 5.54 -13.71
N LEU A 63 -11.68 6.57 -12.90
CA LEU A 63 -10.65 6.78 -11.89
C LEU A 63 -11.16 6.25 -10.56
N PHE A 64 -10.36 5.39 -9.94
CA PHE A 64 -10.55 4.89 -8.60
C PHE A 64 -9.49 5.49 -7.69
N PHE A 65 -9.86 5.88 -6.48
CA PHE A 65 -8.91 6.39 -5.49
C PHE A 65 -8.96 5.52 -4.25
N SER A 66 -7.84 4.89 -3.91
CA SER A 66 -7.73 4.06 -2.71
C SER A 66 -6.28 3.96 -2.25
N GLU A 67 -6.11 3.76 -0.94
CA GLU A 67 -4.84 3.31 -0.34
C GLU A 67 -4.55 1.84 -0.67
N ALA A 68 -5.60 1.06 -0.93
CA ALA A 68 -5.46 -0.32 -1.38
C ALA A 68 -5.07 -0.35 -2.86
N THR A 69 -4.27 -1.35 -3.24
CA THR A 69 -3.94 -1.61 -4.64
C THR A 69 -5.19 -2.08 -5.36
N VAL A 70 -5.48 -1.45 -6.50
CA VAL A 70 -6.64 -1.75 -7.36
C VAL A 70 -6.15 -2.49 -8.60
N LEU A 71 -6.63 -3.71 -8.81
CA LEU A 71 -6.32 -4.53 -9.97
C LEU A 71 -7.60 -4.80 -10.77
N GLU A 72 -7.57 -4.47 -12.06
CA GLU A 72 -8.66 -4.78 -12.99
C GLU A 72 -8.74 -6.28 -13.24
N GLN A 73 -9.96 -6.81 -13.21
CA GLN A 73 -10.30 -8.17 -13.61
C GLN A 73 -11.44 -8.16 -14.62
N GLU A 74 -11.70 -9.29 -15.27
CA GLU A 74 -12.70 -9.41 -16.35
C GLU A 74 -14.10 -8.92 -15.93
N ASP A 75 -14.53 -9.25 -14.70
CA ASP A 75 -15.86 -8.90 -14.16
C ASP A 75 -15.78 -8.03 -12.89
N GLY A 76 -14.72 -7.24 -12.71
CA GLY A 76 -14.59 -6.46 -11.48
C GLY A 76 -13.21 -5.93 -11.15
N LEU A 77 -13.02 -5.67 -9.87
CA LEU A 77 -11.77 -5.20 -9.26
C LEU A 77 -11.34 -6.15 -8.15
N ALA A 78 -10.06 -6.49 -8.13
CA ALA A 78 -9.40 -7.03 -6.95
C ALA A 78 -8.74 -5.90 -6.16
N MET A 79 -9.00 -5.87 -4.86
CA MET A 79 -8.48 -4.88 -3.93
C MET A 79 -7.54 -5.56 -2.94
N HIS A 80 -6.32 -5.05 -2.80
CA HIS A 80 -5.32 -5.57 -1.87
C HIS A 80 -4.93 -4.49 -0.86
N SER A 81 -5.11 -4.78 0.43
CA SER A 81 -4.86 -3.83 1.52
C SER A 81 -3.91 -4.43 2.55
N LEU A 82 -2.68 -3.90 2.60
CA LEU A 82 -1.66 -4.36 3.54
C LEU A 82 -1.89 -3.74 4.93
N GLY A 83 -2.02 -4.57 5.95
CA GLY A 83 -2.15 -4.18 7.36
C GLY A 83 -3.48 -3.53 7.75
N LYS A 84 -4.29 -3.08 6.79
CA LYS A 84 -5.55 -2.38 7.03
C LYS A 84 -6.73 -3.24 6.60
N ASN A 85 -7.53 -3.68 7.57
CA ASN A 85 -8.79 -4.39 7.29
C ASN A 85 -9.95 -3.43 6.97
N GLU A 86 -9.71 -2.11 7.03
CA GLU A 86 -10.65 -1.07 6.64
C GLU A 86 -9.98 -0.09 5.69
N PHE A 87 -10.64 0.23 4.57
CA PHE A 87 -10.14 1.18 3.58
C PHE A 87 -11.28 1.76 2.75
N ASP A 88 -11.03 2.92 2.14
CA ASP A 88 -12.01 3.64 1.32
C ASP A 88 -11.68 3.50 -0.18
N LEU A 89 -12.71 3.53 -1.01
CA LEU A 89 -12.64 3.63 -2.47
C LEU A 89 -13.52 4.79 -2.93
N TYR A 90 -12.94 5.72 -3.69
CA TYR A 90 -13.69 6.78 -4.35
C TYR A 90 -13.67 6.56 -5.85
N VAL A 91 -14.81 6.74 -6.51
CA VAL A 91 -14.98 6.49 -7.96
C VAL A 91 -15.34 7.79 -8.69
N TYR A 92 -14.65 8.03 -9.81
CA TYR A 92 -14.90 9.13 -10.73
C TYR A 92 -15.01 8.65 -12.18
N PRO A 93 -15.94 9.21 -12.99
CA PRO A 93 -17.06 10.05 -12.58
C PRO A 93 -17.98 9.30 -11.60
N LYS A 94 -18.87 10.02 -10.90
CA LYS A 94 -19.85 9.40 -10.00
C LYS A 94 -20.55 8.22 -10.67
N ALA A 95 -20.28 7.03 -10.17
CA ALA A 95 -20.96 5.81 -10.55
C ALA A 95 -22.09 5.55 -9.55
N VAL A 96 -23.30 5.28 -10.05
CA VAL A 96 -24.47 4.88 -9.25
C VAL A 96 -24.76 3.39 -9.47
N GLY A 97 -23.74 2.61 -9.83
CA GLY A 97 -23.89 1.18 -10.06
C GLY A 97 -23.93 0.39 -8.77
N ASP A 98 -24.61 -0.76 -8.80
CA ASP A 98 -24.61 -1.73 -7.72
C ASP A 98 -23.25 -2.43 -7.66
N LEU A 99 -22.32 -1.87 -6.88
CA LEU A 99 -21.09 -2.59 -6.56
C LEU A 99 -21.44 -3.73 -5.60
N ILE A 100 -21.00 -4.93 -5.92
CA ILE A 100 -21.16 -6.10 -5.04
C ILE A 100 -19.79 -6.50 -4.51
N MET A 101 -19.64 -6.45 -3.19
CA MET A 101 -18.45 -6.94 -2.50
C MET A 101 -18.64 -8.40 -2.10
N ILE A 102 -17.61 -9.22 -2.29
CA ILE A 102 -17.54 -10.58 -1.76
C ILE A 102 -16.58 -10.62 -0.57
N GLY A 103 -17.00 -11.26 0.54
CA GLY A 103 -16.12 -11.58 1.66
C GLY A 103 -15.99 -10.52 2.76
N GLY A 104 -16.77 -9.44 2.73
CA GLY A 104 -16.77 -8.41 3.78
C GLY A 104 -18.00 -7.51 3.75
N LYS A 105 -17.88 -6.34 4.40
CA LYS A 105 -18.91 -5.31 4.45
C LYS A 105 -18.50 -4.11 3.61
N MET A 106 -19.42 -3.64 2.77
CA MET A 106 -19.27 -2.39 2.01
C MET A 106 -20.38 -1.43 2.41
N VAL A 107 -20.04 -0.18 2.74
CA VAL A 107 -21.01 0.88 3.05
C VAL A 107 -20.72 2.14 2.22
N PRO A 108 -21.74 2.78 1.63
CA PRO A 108 -21.55 4.07 0.98
C PRO A 108 -21.08 5.14 1.97
N ILE A 109 -20.18 6.02 1.52
CA ILE A 109 -19.73 7.20 2.26
C ILE A 109 -20.62 8.38 1.84
N PRO A 110 -21.48 8.90 2.74
CA PRO A 110 -22.37 10.01 2.40
C PRO A 110 -21.62 11.35 2.33
N GLY A 111 -22.17 12.31 1.60
CA GLY A 111 -21.67 13.70 1.60
C GLY A 111 -20.64 14.03 0.52
N GLU A 112 -20.19 13.05 -0.27
CA GLU A 112 -19.27 13.28 -1.38
C GLU A 112 -19.96 13.96 -2.57
N SER A 113 -19.44 15.12 -3.00
CA SER A 113 -20.02 15.92 -4.09
C SER A 113 -19.42 15.56 -5.45
N THR A 114 -18.14 15.19 -5.50
CA THR A 114 -17.40 14.89 -6.74
C THR A 114 -17.30 13.39 -7.03
N PHE A 115 -17.28 12.56 -6.00
CA PHE A 115 -17.03 11.12 -6.10
C PHE A 115 -18.21 10.28 -5.60
N SER A 116 -18.24 9.01 -5.99
CA SER A 116 -18.98 7.98 -5.24
C SER A 116 -18.01 7.29 -4.28
N GLY A 117 -18.22 7.43 -2.98
CA GLY A 117 -17.34 6.85 -1.95
C GLY A 117 -17.92 5.58 -1.33
N TYR A 118 -17.07 4.60 -1.07
CA TYR A 118 -17.41 3.34 -0.40
C TYR A 118 -16.34 2.99 0.63
N ARG A 119 -16.75 2.57 1.82
CA ARG A 119 -15.88 2.03 2.85
C ARG A 119 -16.01 0.52 2.91
N PHE A 120 -14.87 -0.16 2.84
CA PHE A 120 -14.74 -1.61 2.94
C PHE A 120 -14.26 -1.97 4.33
N THR A 121 -14.89 -2.94 4.97
CA THR A 121 -14.46 -3.53 6.23
C THR A 121 -14.40 -5.04 6.10
N LEU A 122 -13.22 -5.61 6.33
CA LEU A 122 -12.95 -7.05 6.33
C LEU A 122 -12.74 -7.56 7.77
N PRO A 123 -12.99 -8.84 8.06
CA PRO A 123 -12.71 -9.42 9.37
C PRO A 123 -11.24 -9.21 9.75
N LYS A 124 -10.99 -8.62 10.92
CA LYS A 124 -9.63 -8.39 11.41
C LYS A 124 -8.96 -9.73 11.70
N VAL A 125 -7.73 -9.87 11.22
CA VAL A 125 -6.86 -11.02 11.50
C VAL A 125 -5.66 -10.54 12.31
N GLU A 126 -5.39 -11.20 13.42
CA GLU A 126 -4.20 -10.99 14.24
C GLU A 126 -3.43 -12.31 14.33
N VAL A 127 -2.12 -12.27 14.04
CA VAL A 127 -1.24 -13.43 14.11
C VAL A 127 -0.12 -13.12 15.09
N PRO A 128 -0.04 -13.82 16.24
CA PRO A 128 1.01 -13.58 17.20
C PRO A 128 2.37 -14.05 16.65
N VAL A 129 3.41 -13.29 16.95
CA VAL A 129 4.79 -13.68 16.66
C VAL A 129 5.33 -14.53 17.81
N GLN A 130 5.96 -15.65 17.46
CA GLN A 130 6.71 -16.48 18.40
C GLN A 130 8.14 -16.60 17.88
N SER A 131 9.07 -15.91 18.52
CA SER A 131 10.47 -15.90 18.13
C SER A 131 11.41 -15.92 19.33
N TYR A 132 12.64 -16.38 19.10
CA TYR A 132 13.70 -16.40 20.09
C TYR A 132 15.08 -16.38 19.41
N PHE A 133 16.10 -15.96 20.14
CA PHE A 133 17.47 -15.96 19.65
C PHE A 133 18.23 -17.23 20.02
N ILE A 134 19.10 -17.68 19.13
CA ILE A 134 20.16 -18.68 19.40
C ILE A 134 21.51 -18.01 19.20
N GLY A 135 22.14 -17.58 20.30
CA GLY A 135 23.29 -16.68 20.25
C GLY A 135 22.90 -15.32 19.68
N GLU A 136 23.89 -14.54 19.22
CA GLU A 136 23.68 -13.12 18.86
C GLU A 136 23.25 -12.91 17.40
N ARG A 137 23.40 -13.93 16.55
CA ARG A 137 23.26 -13.80 15.09
C ARG A 137 22.14 -14.64 14.48
N LYS A 138 21.45 -15.45 15.28
CA LYS A 138 20.38 -16.32 14.78
C LYS A 138 19.08 -16.00 15.47
N LEU A 139 18.10 -15.53 14.70
CA LEU A 139 16.73 -15.30 15.15
C LEU A 139 15.86 -16.42 14.58
N VAL A 140 15.20 -17.16 15.45
CA VAL A 140 14.27 -18.23 15.07
C VAL A 140 12.85 -17.70 15.16
N LEU A 141 12.07 -17.85 14.10
CA LEU A 141 10.65 -17.54 14.05
C LEU A 141 9.86 -18.81 13.80
N LYS A 142 8.86 -19.09 14.64
CA LYS A 142 7.89 -20.15 14.37
C LYS A 142 6.84 -19.65 13.38
N LEU A 143 6.71 -20.34 12.25
CA LEU A 143 5.71 -20.05 11.23
C LEU A 143 4.34 -20.61 11.64
N PRO A 144 3.23 -19.92 11.30
CA PRO A 144 1.90 -20.47 11.54
C PRO A 144 1.69 -21.78 10.75
N GLU A 145 0.77 -22.63 11.19
CA GLU A 145 0.45 -23.90 10.49
C GLU A 145 -0.09 -23.66 9.07
N GLN A 146 -0.80 -22.53 8.88
CA GLN A 146 -1.36 -22.12 7.60
C GLN A 146 -1.51 -20.60 7.56
N ILE A 147 -1.56 -20.03 6.36
CA ILE A 147 -2.00 -18.65 6.17
C ILE A 147 -3.48 -18.54 6.62
N PRO A 148 -3.84 -17.60 7.52
CA PRO A 148 -5.23 -17.40 7.91
C PRO A 148 -6.16 -17.19 6.71
N GLY A 149 -7.36 -17.76 6.79
CA GLY A 149 -8.36 -17.64 5.73
C GLY A 149 -8.78 -16.18 5.51
N GLY A 150 -9.12 -15.83 4.26
CA GLY A 150 -9.53 -14.48 3.87
C GLY A 150 -8.38 -13.51 3.58
N LEU A 151 -7.12 -13.92 3.77
CA LEU A 151 -5.94 -13.13 3.41
C LEU A 151 -5.39 -13.54 2.04
N ASN A 152 -4.99 -12.55 1.24
CA ASN A 152 -4.20 -12.80 0.04
C ASN A 152 -2.80 -13.28 0.42
N ASP A 153 -2.18 -12.69 1.43
CA ASP A 153 -0.89 -13.12 1.96
C ASP A 153 -0.77 -12.74 3.44
N LEU A 154 0.21 -13.33 4.13
CA LEU A 154 0.69 -12.87 5.42
C LEU A 154 2.13 -12.41 5.21
N HIS A 155 2.40 -11.13 5.38
CA HIS A 155 3.75 -10.59 5.24
C HIS A 155 4.46 -10.65 6.59
N LEU A 156 5.69 -11.14 6.60
CA LEU A 156 6.59 -10.99 7.74
C LEU A 156 7.39 -9.71 7.56
N MET A 157 7.35 -8.83 8.55
CA MET A 157 8.16 -7.62 8.62
C MET A 157 9.28 -7.84 9.63
N LEU A 158 10.53 -7.87 9.17
CA LEU A 158 11.72 -7.92 10.01
C LEU A 158 12.43 -6.57 9.96
N ASP A 159 12.29 -5.78 11.01
CA ASP A 159 13.03 -4.54 11.19
C ASP A 159 14.35 -4.85 11.90
N TYR A 160 15.44 -4.80 11.15
CA TYR A 160 16.78 -5.10 11.65
C TYR A 160 17.78 -4.06 11.17
N THR A 161 18.86 -3.89 11.91
CA THR A 161 20.06 -3.17 11.50
C THR A 161 21.21 -4.15 11.49
N GLY A 162 21.82 -4.34 10.32
CA GLY A 162 22.87 -5.30 10.07
C GLY A 162 23.45 -5.12 8.67
N ASP A 163 24.32 -6.00 8.23
CA ASP A 163 24.89 -6.01 6.87
C ASP A 163 23.93 -6.75 5.93
N THR A 164 23.67 -8.02 6.26
CA THR A 164 22.79 -8.90 5.50
C THR A 164 21.96 -9.77 6.43
N ALA A 165 20.77 -10.14 5.99
CA ALA A 165 19.95 -11.18 6.59
C ALA A 165 19.77 -12.34 5.61
N MET A 166 19.84 -13.58 6.09
CA MET A 166 19.57 -14.80 5.32
C MET A 166 18.54 -15.63 6.06
N GLY A 167 17.49 -16.09 5.39
CA GLY A 167 16.41 -16.90 5.95
C GLY A 167 16.50 -18.36 5.50
N PHE A 168 16.39 -19.29 6.46
CA PHE A 168 16.49 -20.72 6.24
C PHE A 168 15.26 -21.46 6.76
N ILE A 169 14.78 -22.44 6.00
CA ILE A 169 13.73 -23.38 6.44
C ILE A 169 14.29 -24.78 6.26
N ASP A 170 14.26 -25.60 7.32
CA ASP A 170 14.86 -26.95 7.36
C ASP A 170 16.35 -26.98 6.93
N GLY A 171 17.08 -25.88 7.14
CA GLY A 171 18.49 -25.75 6.77
C GLY A 171 18.76 -25.30 5.33
N GLU A 172 17.73 -25.20 4.48
CA GLU A 172 17.84 -24.68 3.11
C GLU A 172 17.68 -23.15 3.09
N LEU A 173 18.56 -22.46 2.36
CA LEU A 173 18.47 -21.01 2.17
C LEU A 173 17.29 -20.68 1.23
N VAL A 174 16.31 -19.95 1.74
CA VAL A 174 15.08 -19.61 0.99
C VAL A 174 14.92 -18.10 0.74
N LEU A 175 15.68 -17.27 1.46
CA LEU A 175 15.56 -15.83 1.46
C LEU A 175 16.91 -15.19 1.78
N ASP A 176 17.20 -14.04 1.19
CA ASP A 176 18.31 -13.17 1.57
C ASP A 176 17.98 -11.70 1.30
N GLU A 177 18.59 -10.79 2.06
CA GLU A 177 18.49 -9.35 1.83
C GLU A 177 19.73 -8.61 2.34
N PHE A 178 20.10 -7.54 1.62
CA PHE A 178 21.05 -6.52 2.07
C PHE A 178 20.32 -5.42 2.84
N TYR A 179 20.93 -4.91 3.90
CA TYR A 179 20.36 -3.80 4.66
C TYR A 179 20.27 -2.53 3.81
N LYS A 180 19.11 -1.88 3.89
CA LYS A 180 18.75 -0.70 3.08
C LYS A 180 17.95 0.34 3.86
N GLY A 181 18.08 0.36 5.19
CA GLY A 181 17.35 1.31 6.06
C GLY A 181 15.91 0.95 6.39
N MET A 182 15.25 0.15 5.56
CA MET A 182 13.83 -0.21 5.74
C MET A 182 13.64 -1.64 6.25
N PRO A 183 12.53 -1.94 6.96
CA PRO A 183 12.18 -3.30 7.34
C PRO A 183 12.11 -4.25 6.13
N TRP A 184 12.61 -5.47 6.31
CA TRP A 184 12.47 -6.51 5.30
C TRP A 184 11.04 -7.04 5.27
N GLN A 185 10.33 -6.81 4.16
CA GLN A 185 9.01 -7.36 3.92
C GLN A 185 9.08 -8.67 3.13
N ILE A 186 8.58 -9.76 3.72
CA ILE A 186 8.60 -11.11 3.13
C ILE A 186 7.16 -11.64 3.01
N GLY A 187 6.67 -11.81 1.77
CA GLY A 187 5.41 -12.52 1.52
C GLY A 187 5.54 -14.02 1.79
N LEU A 188 4.74 -14.56 2.69
CA LEU A 188 4.88 -15.93 3.17
C LEU A 188 4.11 -16.95 2.33
N ARG A 189 3.07 -16.54 1.58
CA ARG A 189 2.18 -17.47 0.86
C ARG A 189 2.93 -18.45 -0.04
N LYS A 190 4.01 -18.03 -0.69
CA LYS A 190 4.83 -18.88 -1.55
C LYS A 190 5.48 -20.07 -0.84
N PHE A 191 5.62 -20.02 0.49
CA PHE A 191 6.18 -21.12 1.29
C PHE A 191 5.13 -22.12 1.77
N TYR A 192 3.84 -21.79 1.65
CA TYR A 192 2.75 -22.65 2.10
C TYR A 192 2.24 -23.56 0.98
N PRO A 193 1.83 -24.80 1.31
CA PRO A 193 1.68 -25.36 2.66
C PRO A 193 2.98 -25.96 3.26
N ALA A 194 4.06 -26.07 2.48
CA ALA A 194 5.26 -26.82 2.85
C ALA A 194 5.99 -26.31 4.11
N ALA A 195 5.84 -25.03 4.45
CA ALA A 195 6.46 -24.41 5.63
C ALA A 195 5.54 -24.33 6.87
N GLY A 196 4.32 -24.88 6.80
CA GLY A 196 3.38 -24.86 7.92
C GLY A 196 3.96 -25.49 9.20
N GLY A 197 3.93 -24.73 10.30
CA GLY A 197 4.39 -25.17 11.62
C GLY A 197 5.92 -25.27 11.78
N LYS A 198 6.68 -25.01 10.71
CA LYS A 198 8.15 -25.05 10.72
C LYS A 198 8.75 -23.79 11.33
N GLU A 199 10.07 -23.83 11.53
CA GLU A 199 10.86 -22.66 11.91
C GLU A 199 11.49 -22.01 10.67
N LEU A 200 11.38 -20.68 10.58
CA LEU A 200 12.19 -19.84 9.71
C LEU A 200 13.32 -19.26 10.55
N VAL A 201 14.55 -19.63 10.22
CA VAL A 201 15.75 -19.19 10.95
C VAL A 201 16.46 -18.11 10.15
N PHE A 202 16.57 -16.92 10.72
CA PHE A 202 17.37 -15.84 10.16
C PHE A 202 18.79 -15.91 10.69
N TYR A 203 19.78 -15.86 9.81
CA TYR A 203 21.18 -15.58 10.14
C TYR A 203 21.51 -14.14 9.74
N LEU A 204 21.85 -13.32 10.73
CA LEU A 204 22.09 -11.90 10.58
C LEU A 204 23.59 -11.61 10.70
N ARG A 205 24.14 -10.87 9.73
CA ARG A 205 25.53 -10.42 9.76
C ARG A 205 25.59 -9.01 10.34
N PRO A 206 26.49 -8.74 11.31
CA PRO A 206 26.68 -7.38 11.81
C PRO A 206 27.14 -6.43 10.70
N LEU A 207 26.64 -5.21 10.72
CA LEU A 207 27.12 -4.12 9.89
C LEU A 207 28.38 -3.55 10.49
N HIS A 208 29.43 -3.35 9.69
CA HIS A 208 30.66 -2.72 10.13
C HIS A 208 30.71 -1.23 9.75
N LYS A 209 31.32 -0.40 10.61
CA LYS A 209 31.42 1.06 10.41
C LYS A 209 32.16 1.50 9.14
N ASN A 210 32.91 0.58 8.52
CA ASN A 210 33.68 0.80 7.31
C ASN A 210 33.06 0.11 6.09
N ALA A 211 31.81 -0.36 6.19
CA ALA A 211 31.11 -0.93 5.05
C ALA A 211 31.01 0.10 3.92
N THR A 212 31.35 -0.33 2.70
CA THR A 212 31.51 0.56 1.55
C THR A 212 30.20 1.12 1.02
N PHE A 213 29.07 0.49 1.36
CA PHE A 213 27.73 0.88 0.91
C PHE A 213 27.05 1.89 1.85
N LEU A 214 27.65 2.22 3.01
CA LEU A 214 27.08 3.23 3.92
C LEU A 214 26.78 4.58 3.22
N PRO A 215 27.60 5.09 2.29
CA PRO A 215 27.30 6.31 1.56
C PRO A 215 26.10 6.21 0.59
N ASP A 216 25.64 4.99 0.28
CA ASP A 216 24.50 4.75 -0.60
C ASP A 216 23.15 4.71 0.16
N LEU A 217 23.19 4.75 1.50
CA LEU A 217 22.01 4.84 2.34
C LEU A 217 21.55 6.29 2.50
N ASP A 218 20.25 6.48 2.76
CA ASP A 218 19.77 7.78 3.23
C ASP A 218 20.44 8.12 4.57
N PRO A 219 20.83 9.39 4.82
CA PRO A 219 21.57 9.75 6.04
C PRO A 219 20.87 9.38 7.35
N GLU A 220 19.54 9.33 7.35
CA GLU A 220 18.73 8.94 8.51
C GLU A 220 18.77 7.43 8.78
N ASP A 221 19.12 6.63 7.77
CA ASP A 221 19.18 5.16 7.82
C ASP A 221 20.60 4.64 8.11
N VAL A 222 21.61 5.51 8.09
CA VAL A 222 22.97 5.15 8.52
C VAL A 222 22.96 4.97 10.04
N PRO A 223 23.22 3.76 10.58
CA PRO A 223 23.08 3.54 12.00
C PRO A 223 24.21 4.19 12.80
N ASP A 224 23.90 4.54 14.04
CA ASP A 224 24.91 4.98 15.01
C ASP A 224 25.67 3.76 15.54
N PHE A 225 26.96 3.68 15.22
CA PHE A 225 27.87 2.64 15.71
C PHE A 225 28.33 2.88 17.15
N GLY A 226 28.11 4.08 17.70
CA GLY A 226 28.56 4.48 19.02
C GLY A 226 30.07 4.27 19.21
N LYS A 227 30.44 3.44 20.18
CA LYS A 227 31.83 3.06 20.47
C LYS A 227 32.25 1.72 19.82
N SER A 228 31.33 1.05 19.13
CA SER A 228 31.57 -0.26 18.52
C SER A 228 32.06 -0.10 17.08
N ASP A 229 32.77 -1.11 16.57
CA ASP A 229 33.13 -1.19 15.15
C ASP A 229 32.04 -1.83 14.30
N GLN A 230 31.01 -2.39 14.94
CA GLN A 230 29.89 -3.04 14.29
C GLN A 230 28.58 -2.89 15.07
N VAL A 231 27.45 -2.98 14.37
CA VAL A 231 26.11 -3.01 14.94
C VAL A 231 25.33 -4.20 14.40
N LEU A 232 24.58 -4.86 15.27
CA LEU A 232 23.58 -5.85 14.89
C LEU A 232 22.41 -5.72 15.86
N GLU A 233 21.24 -5.39 15.34
CA GLU A 233 20.03 -5.19 16.14
C GLU A 233 18.80 -5.70 15.38
N VAL A 234 17.85 -6.29 16.10
CA VAL A 234 16.50 -6.54 15.59
C VAL A 234 15.57 -5.65 16.40
N LYS A 235 15.01 -4.65 15.73
CA LYS A 235 14.14 -3.62 16.32
C LYS A 235 12.68 -4.09 16.37
N GLY A 236 12.26 -4.92 15.43
CA GLY A 236 10.89 -5.38 15.31
C GLY A 236 10.73 -6.64 14.49
N LEU A 237 9.73 -7.44 14.85
CA LEU A 237 9.30 -8.61 14.10
C LEU A 237 7.78 -8.73 14.21
N GLU A 238 7.07 -8.64 13.10
CA GLU A 238 5.60 -8.73 13.09
C GLU A 238 5.06 -9.42 11.84
N PHE A 239 3.87 -10.00 11.97
CA PHE A 239 3.08 -10.45 10.83
C PHE A 239 2.06 -9.38 10.45
N VAL A 240 2.09 -8.94 9.20
CA VAL A 240 1.17 -7.96 8.63
C VAL A 240 0.26 -8.66 7.63
N PRO A 241 -1.06 -8.76 7.91
CA PRO A 241 -2.01 -9.37 6.99
C PRO A 241 -2.17 -8.55 5.70
N GLU A 242 -2.18 -9.20 4.55
CA GLU A 242 -2.64 -8.59 3.30
C GLU A 242 -4.10 -9.00 3.05
N TYR A 243 -5.01 -8.08 3.31
CA TYR A 243 -6.43 -8.27 3.13
C TYR A 243 -6.81 -8.18 1.65
N PHE A 244 -7.82 -8.95 1.27
CA PHE A 244 -8.27 -9.03 -0.12
C PHE A 244 -9.79 -9.05 -0.22
N CYS A 245 -10.32 -8.32 -1.20
CA CYS A 245 -11.70 -8.46 -1.63
C CYS A 245 -11.85 -8.27 -3.13
N VAL A 246 -12.95 -8.82 -3.66
CA VAL A 246 -13.37 -8.61 -5.05
C VAL A 246 -14.62 -7.75 -5.05
N ILE A 247 -14.62 -6.73 -5.90
CA ILE A 247 -15.76 -5.88 -6.20
C ILE A 247 -16.23 -6.21 -7.61
N LYS A 248 -17.48 -6.61 -7.77
CA LYS A 248 -18.10 -6.80 -9.08
C LYS A 248 -18.96 -5.58 -9.44
N TYR A 249 -19.00 -5.26 -10.72
CA TYR A 249 -19.84 -4.21 -11.30
C TYR A 249 -20.64 -4.73 -12.50
#